data_AF-A0A067DP52-F1
#
_entry.id   AF-A0A067DP52-F1
#
_cell.length_a   1.000
_cell.length_b   1.000
_cell.length_c   1.000
_cell.angle_alpha   90.00
_cell.angle_beta   90.00
_cell.angle_gamma   90.00
#
_symmetry.space_group_name_H-M   'P 1'
#
loop_
_entity.id
_entity.type
_entity.pdbx_description
1 polymer ?
#
loop_
_entity_poly.entity_id
_entity_poly.type
_entity_poly.pdbx_seq_one_letter_code
_entity_poly.pdbx_strand_id
1 'polypeptide(L)' 'IESPDLASWNAIIAGVASPSNANEAMSLFSEMRDRELIPDGLTVRSLLCACTSPSNVLYLD' A
#
# COMPACT_ATOMS: atom_id res chain seq x y z
N ILE A 1 -3.01 -20.88 11.37
CA ILE A 1 -2.88 -19.45 11.01
C ILE A 1 -4.00 -19.19 10.02
N GLU A 2 -4.91 -18.27 10.34
CA GLU A 2 -6.01 -17.89 9.46
C GLU A 2 -5.49 -17.12 8.25
N SER A 3 -6.21 -17.17 7.12
CA SER A 3 -5.87 -16.37 5.94
C SER A 3 -6.04 -14.87 6.25
N PRO A 4 -5.09 -14.00 5.85
CA PRO A 4 -5.22 -12.56 6.06
C PRO A 4 -6.44 -12.00 5.33
N ASP A 5 -7.22 -11.20 6.06
CA ASP A 5 -8.40 -10.49 5.57
C ASP A 5 -8.04 -9.11 4.99
N LEU A 6 -9.05 -8.37 4.49
CA LEU A 6 -8.86 -7.03 3.92
C LEU A 6 -8.13 -6.08 4.88
N ALA A 7 -8.48 -6.10 6.17
CA ALA A 7 -7.85 -5.25 7.17
C ALA A 7 -6.36 -5.57 7.36
N SER A 8 -6.02 -6.86 7.39
CA SER A 8 -4.65 -7.34 7.47
C SER A 8 -3.84 -6.93 6.24
N TRP A 9 -4.40 -7.08 5.04
CA TRP A 9 -3.76 -6.64 3.79
C TRP A 9 -3.53 -5.14 3.74
N ASN A 10 -4.52 -4.35 4.16
CA ASN A 10 -4.40 -2.89 4.24
C ASN A 10 -3.29 -2.48 5.21
N ALA A 11 -3.17 -3.16 6.36
CA ALA A 11 -2.10 -2.90 7.32
C ALA A 11 -0.71 -3.23 6.74
N ILE A 12 -0.57 -4.38 6.06
CA ILE A 12 0.69 -4.81 5.44
C ILE A 12 1.11 -3.82 4.34
N ILE A 13 0.20 -3.48 3.42
CA ILE A 13 0.48 -2.55 2.32
C ILE A 13 0.82 -1.16 2.86
N ALA A 14 0.10 -0.66 3.87
CA ALA A 14 0.42 0.62 4.50
C ALA A 14 1.79 0.62 5.19
N GLY A 15 2.18 -0.50 5.80
CA GLY A 15 3.48 -0.66 6.46
C GLY A 15 4.67 -0.58 5.50
N VAL A 16 4.48 -0.97 4.24
CA VAL A 16 5.51 -0.90 3.19
C VAL A 16 5.30 0.25 2.20
N ALA A 17 4.30 1.11 2.40
CA ALA A 17 3.92 2.16 1.47
C ALA A 17 4.90 3.36 1.50
N SER A 18 6.10 3.15 0.97
CA SER A 18 7.13 4.18 0.84
C SER A 18 7.73 4.18 -0.58
N PRO A 19 8.35 5.30 -1.02
CA PRO A 19 9.02 5.36 -2.31
C PRO A 19 10.09 4.30 -2.55
N SER A 20 10.81 3.90 -1.50
CA SER A 20 11.84 2.85 -1.60
C SER A 20 11.24 1.47 -1.80
N ASN A 21 9.98 1.27 -1.38
CA ASN A 21 9.32 -0.03 -1.32
C ASN A 21 8.10 -0.09 -2.26
N ALA A 22 7.99 0.84 -3.22
CA ALA A 22 6.87 0.93 -4.14
C ALA A 22 6.60 -0.39 -4.89
N ASN A 23 7.66 -1.08 -5.31
CA ASN A 23 7.55 -2.37 -5.99
C ASN A 23 6.98 -3.47 -5.05
N GLU A 24 7.38 -3.46 -3.78
CA GLU A 24 6.87 -4.39 -2.78
C GLU A 24 5.39 -4.15 -2.49
N ALA A 25 5.00 -2.88 -2.31
CA ALA A 25 3.60 -2.49 -2.14
C ALA A 25 2.72 -2.92 -3.32
N MET A 26 3.22 -2.76 -4.56
CA MET A 26 2.53 -3.20 -5.78
C MET A 26 2.45 -4.73 -5.90
N SER A 27 3.48 -5.46 -5.46
CA SER A 27 3.47 -6.93 -5.42
C SER A 27 2.41 -7.44 -4.44
N LEU A 28 2.35 -6.86 -3.24
CA LEU A 28 1.37 -7.23 -2.21
C LEU A 28 -0.07 -6.89 -2.66
N PHE A 29 -0.26 -5.76 -3.33
CA PHE A 29 -1.54 -5.44 -3.96
C PHE A 29 -1.97 -6.46 -5.02
N SER A 30 -1.01 -6.97 -5.80
CA SER A 30 -1.29 -8.01 -6.80
C SER A 30 -1.72 -9.32 -6.12
N GLU A 31 -1.00 -9.74 -5.08
CA GLU A 31 -1.35 -10.94 -4.32
C GLU A 31 -2.73 -10.82 -3.63
N MET A 32 -3.04 -9.65 -3.08
CA MET A 32 -4.37 -9.36 -2.53
C MET A 32 -5.48 -9.60 -3.57
N ARG A 33 -5.27 -9.13 -4.81
CA ARG A 33 -6.24 -9.31 -5.91
C ARG A 33 -6.33 -10.76 -6.40
N ASP A 34 -5.22 -11.47 -6.43
CA ASP A 34 -5.18 -12.90 -6.80
C ASP A 34 -5.93 -13.76 -5.79
N ARG A 35 -6.10 -13.26 -4.55
CA ARG A 35 -6.93 -13.86 -3.49
C ARG A 35 -8.39 -13.39 -3.52
N GLU A 36 -8.81 -12.74 -4.59
CA GLU A 36 -10.18 -12.24 -4.80
C GLU A 36 -10.64 -11.19 -3.76
N LEU A 37 -9.71 -10.58 -3.02
CA LEU A 37 -10.01 -9.47 -2.13
C LEU A 37 -10.12 -8.18 -2.94
N ILE A 38 -11.18 -7.42 -2.69
CA ILE A 38 -11.45 -6.15 -3.37
C ILE A 38 -10.70 -5.03 -2.63
N PRO A 39 -9.76 -4.34 -3.30
CA PRO A 39 -9.08 -3.18 -2.74
C PRO A 39 -10.06 -2.05 -2.39
N ASP A 40 -9.79 -1.33 -1.30
CA ASP A 40 -10.59 -0.19 -0.88
C ASP A 40 -9.81 1.14 -1.00
N GLY A 41 -10.43 2.22 -0.52
CA GLY A 41 -9.80 3.54 -0.53
C GLY A 41 -8.50 3.60 0.29
N LEU A 42 -8.36 2.78 1.34
CA LEU A 42 -7.12 2.70 2.11
C LEU A 42 -6.02 2.02 1.30
N THR A 43 -6.35 0.92 0.60
CA THR A 43 -5.40 0.26 -0.29
C THR A 43 -4.86 1.24 -1.34
N VAL A 44 -5.74 1.95 -2.04
CA VAL A 44 -5.34 2.91 -3.08
C VAL A 44 -4.53 4.08 -2.51
N ARG A 45 -4.93 4.61 -1.35
CA ARG A 45 -4.18 5.68 -0.68
C ARG A 45 -2.74 5.26 -0.34
N SER A 46 -2.58 4.05 0.20
CA SER A 46 -1.26 3.52 0.55
C SER A 46 -0.38 3.35 -0.70
N LEU A 47 -0.93 2.82 -1.80
CA LEU A 47 -0.20 2.71 -3.07
C LEU A 47 0.23 4.07 -3.62
N LEU A 48 -0.65 5.08 -3.54
CA LEU A 48 -0.30 6.45 -3.93
C LEU A 48 0.86 7.00 -3.10
N CYS A 49 0.83 6.80 -1.77
CA CYS A 49 1.95 7.17 -0.89
C CYS A 49 3.26 6.50 -1.30
N ALA A 50 3.22 5.22 -1.68
CA ALA A 50 4.38 4.48 -2.16
C ALA A 50 4.91 5.04 -3.49
N CYS A 51 4.04 5.56 -4.36
CA CYS A 51 4.45 6.16 -5.64
C CYS A 51 4.83 7.64 -5.56
N THR A 52 4.44 8.35 -4.49
CA THR A 52 4.78 9.77 -4.32
C THR A 52 6.14 9.94 -3.63
N SER A 53 7.12 10.48 -4.34
CA SER A 53 8.35 10.95 -3.69
C SER A 53 8.02 12.12 -2.75
N PRO A 54 8.64 12.24 -1.56
CA PRO A 54 8.43 13.36 -0.63
C PRO A 54 8.87 14.74 -1.16
N SER A 55 9.18 14.87 -2.45
CA SER A 55 9.79 16.04 -3.08
C SER A 55 8.89 17.27 -3.21
N ASN A 56 7.76 17.37 -2.49
CA ASN A 56 6.97 18.60 -2.50
C ASN A 56 6.21 18.94 -1.21
N VAL A 57 6.65 18.44 -0.05
CA VAL A 57 6.03 18.79 1.26
C VAL A 57 6.98 19.46 2.24
N LEU A 58 8.21 19.81 1.83
CA LEU A 58 9.20 20.48 2.67
C LEU A 58 9.48 21.95 2.29
N TYR A 59 8.66 22.56 1.45
CA TYR A 59 8.66 24.03 1.35
C TYR A 59 7.47 24.56 2.14
N LEU A 60 7.80 25.33 3.19
CA LEU A 60 6.94 26.04 4.14
C LEU A 60 6.74 25.34 5.50
N ASP A 61 7.83 25.24 6.26
CA ASP A 61 7.83 25.64 7.68
C ASP A 61 8.37 27.08 7.76
#